data_AF-A0AAN8FRM7-F1
#
_entry.id   AF-A0AAN8FRM7-F1
#
_cell.length_a   1.000
_cell.length_b   1.000
_cell.length_c   1.000
_cell.angle_alpha   90.00
_cell.angle_beta   90.00
_cell.angle_gamma   90.00
#
_symmetry.space_group_name_H-M   'P 1'
#
loop_
_entity.id
_entity.type
_entity.pdbx_description
1 polymer ?
#
loop_
_entity_poly.entity_id
_entity_poly.type
_entity_poly.pdbx_seq_one_letter_code
_entity_poly.pdbx_strand_id
1 'polypeptide(L)'
;MKLCSFGGRQFDCCKFMEPRLTNLGKCHSLDMRNARDWMQKQTVAGVNAGLQIILDVHMEEQFAGSEEDADPIFSNAFENGFRYYVHAQDTIPYLVSEGISVSPGTRVYSAISTHTYVLLSTDDWGNCSTEWPPHYETNLTYSSVNCESLCKAYYFYDRCGCSPFTYNIDIDM
;
A
#
# COMPACT_ATOMS: atom_id res chain seq x y z
N MET A 1 -7.44 16.18 -2.37
CA MET A 1 -6.17 16.50 -1.68
C MET A 1 -6.00 18.01 -1.69
N LYS A 2 -5.56 18.64 -0.59
CA LYS A 2 -5.45 20.10 -0.51
C LYS A 2 -4.04 20.61 -0.78
N LEU A 3 -3.02 19.95 -0.22
CA LEU A 3 -1.64 20.40 -0.34
C LEU A 3 -0.69 19.22 -0.29
N CYS A 4 0.32 19.23 -1.17
CA CYS A 4 1.46 18.33 -1.12
C CYS A 4 2.74 19.14 -1.19
N SER A 5 3.69 18.82 -0.31
CA SER A 5 5.02 19.42 -0.34
C SER A 5 6.08 18.38 -0.04
N PHE A 6 7.27 18.60 -0.57
CA PHE A 6 8.45 17.81 -0.26
C PHE A 6 9.65 18.73 -0.13
N GLY A 7 10.43 18.62 0.95
CA GLY A 7 11.56 19.52 1.16
C GLY A 7 11.18 21.01 1.24
N GLY A 8 9.98 21.32 1.74
CA GLY A 8 9.45 22.68 1.81
C GLY A 8 8.95 23.28 0.48
N ARG A 9 8.96 22.50 -0.62
CA ARG A 9 8.50 22.93 -1.94
C ARG A 9 7.19 22.25 -2.28
N GLN A 10 6.19 23.04 -2.68
CA GLN A 10 4.88 22.52 -3.08
C GLN A 10 4.94 21.86 -4.46
N PHE A 11 4.14 20.82 -4.64
CA PHE A 11 3.89 20.18 -5.93
C PHE A 11 2.41 19.87 -6.10
N ASP A 12 2.02 19.64 -7.36
CA ASP A 12 0.65 19.28 -7.70
C ASP A 12 0.37 17.81 -7.30
N CYS A 13 -0.41 17.62 -6.23
CA CYS A 13 -0.79 16.29 -5.76
C CYS A 13 -1.44 15.44 -6.86
N CYS A 14 -2.36 16.03 -7.63
CA CYS A 14 -3.17 15.32 -8.61
C CYS A 14 -2.35 14.85 -9.81
N LYS A 15 -1.23 15.54 -10.09
CA LYS A 15 -0.32 15.16 -11.17
C LYS A 15 0.57 13.96 -10.82
N PHE A 16 0.95 13.80 -9.55
CA PHE A 16 1.92 12.79 -9.11
C PHE A 16 1.29 11.61 -8.36
N MET A 17 0.02 11.70 -7.99
CA MET A 17 -0.68 10.61 -7.32
C MET A 17 -1.57 9.84 -8.29
N GLU A 18 -1.41 8.52 -8.31
CA GLU A 18 -2.19 7.62 -9.15
C GLU A 18 -3.33 6.97 -8.36
N PRO A 19 -4.57 6.97 -8.87
CA PRO A 19 -5.67 6.28 -8.22
C PRO A 19 -5.52 4.76 -8.37
N ARG A 20 -5.74 4.01 -7.28
CA ARG A 20 -5.73 2.55 -7.24
C ARG A 20 -6.95 2.06 -6.47
N LEU A 21 -7.70 1.11 -7.04
CA LEU A 21 -8.83 0.50 -6.35
C LEU A 21 -8.33 -0.61 -5.42
N THR A 22 -8.84 -0.62 -4.19
CA THR A 22 -8.48 -1.60 -3.15
C THR A 22 -9.74 -2.06 -2.43
N ASN A 23 -9.59 -3.00 -1.50
CA ASN A 23 -10.66 -3.41 -0.59
C ASN A 23 -11.07 -2.30 0.40
N LEU A 24 -10.29 -1.21 0.52
CA LEU A 24 -10.62 0.00 1.28
C LEU A 24 -11.23 1.10 0.40
N GLY A 25 -11.60 0.77 -0.85
CA GLY A 25 -12.08 1.73 -1.83
C GLY A 25 -10.96 2.35 -2.67
N LYS A 26 -11.16 3.59 -3.11
CA LYS A 26 -10.23 4.30 -4.00
C LYS A 26 -9.06 4.89 -3.20
N CYS A 27 -7.92 4.25 -3.26
CA CYS A 27 -6.66 4.76 -2.70
C CYS A 27 -5.90 5.59 -3.74
N HIS A 28 -4.90 6.35 -3.28
CA HIS A 28 -4.00 7.12 -4.12
C HIS A 28 -2.55 6.80 -3.77
N SER A 29 -1.78 6.31 -4.74
CA SER A 29 -0.35 5.99 -4.58
C SER A 29 0.52 7.14 -5.05
N LEU A 30 1.57 7.44 -4.29
CA LEU A 30 2.58 8.46 -4.65
C LEU A 30 3.94 7.78 -4.83
N ASP A 31 4.36 7.60 -6.08
CA ASP A 31 5.71 7.12 -6.41
C ASP A 31 6.54 8.30 -6.94
N MET A 32 7.60 8.65 -6.21
CA MET A 32 8.46 9.78 -6.54
C MET A 32 9.66 9.43 -7.42
N ARG A 33 9.85 8.17 -7.83
CA ARG A 33 11.01 7.75 -8.67
C ARG A 33 11.17 8.58 -9.93
N ASN A 34 10.07 8.78 -10.64
CA ASN A 34 10.01 9.51 -11.91
C ASN A 34 9.51 10.95 -11.72
N ALA A 35 9.48 11.43 -10.47
CA ALA A 35 9.16 12.81 -10.17
C ALA A 35 10.38 13.71 -10.40
N ARG A 36 10.25 14.99 -10.06
CA ARG A 36 11.34 15.96 -10.16
C ARG A 36 12.49 15.55 -9.24
N ASP A 37 13.74 15.84 -9.62
CA ASP A 37 14.94 15.42 -8.87
C ASP A 37 14.88 15.76 -7.37
N TRP A 38 14.35 16.94 -7.02
CA TRP A 38 14.23 17.39 -5.63
C TRP A 38 13.15 16.64 -4.83
N MET A 39 12.28 15.87 -5.48
CA MET A 39 11.24 15.03 -4.85
C MET A 39 11.73 13.60 -4.63
N GLN A 40 12.72 13.13 -5.38
CA GLN A 40 13.14 11.72 -5.36
C GLN A 40 13.79 11.29 -4.05
N LYS A 41 14.44 12.23 -3.34
CA LYS A 41 15.18 11.91 -2.11
C LYS A 41 15.21 13.08 -1.14
N GLN A 42 14.98 12.77 0.13
CA GLN A 42 15.18 13.72 1.22
C GLN A 42 16.68 13.89 1.47
N THR A 43 17.18 15.12 1.35
CA THR A 43 18.62 15.43 1.48
C THR A 43 19.02 15.87 2.88
N VAL A 44 18.07 16.30 3.70
CA VAL A 44 18.30 16.78 5.07
C VAL A 44 17.22 16.20 5.99
N ALA A 45 17.56 15.83 7.21
CA ALA A 45 16.60 15.36 8.20
C ALA A 45 15.67 16.49 8.69
N GLY A 46 14.46 16.14 9.12
CA GLY A 46 13.53 17.06 9.77
C GLY A 46 12.13 17.07 9.15
N VAL A 47 11.15 17.47 9.96
CA VAL A 47 9.72 17.48 9.61
C VAL A 47 9.39 18.34 8.38
N ASN A 48 10.16 19.40 8.13
CA ASN A 48 9.98 20.31 7.00
C ASN A 48 10.74 19.87 5.74
N ALA A 49 11.64 18.89 5.87
CA ALA A 49 12.48 18.42 4.79
C ALA A 49 11.93 17.17 4.09
N GLY A 50 10.97 16.48 4.71
CA GLY A 50 10.31 15.29 4.14
C GLY A 50 9.04 15.60 3.35
N LEU A 51 8.23 14.56 3.15
CA LEU A 51 6.90 14.63 2.55
C LEU A 51 5.88 15.19 3.54
N GLN A 52 5.08 16.15 3.10
CA GLN A 52 3.91 16.63 3.83
C GLN A 52 2.69 16.59 2.92
N ILE A 53 1.59 16.06 3.44
CA ILE A 53 0.31 15.98 2.73
C ILE A 53 -0.77 16.52 3.66
N ILE A 54 -1.61 17.41 3.14
CA ILE A 54 -2.84 17.87 3.78
C ILE A 54 -4.01 17.34 2.96
N LEU A 55 -4.82 16.51 3.61
CA LEU A 55 -5.99 15.88 3.03
C LEU A 55 -7.26 16.55 3.53
N ASP A 56 -8.29 16.51 2.69
CA ASP A 56 -9.65 16.93 3.04
C ASP A 56 -10.50 15.67 3.11
N VAL A 57 -11.17 15.46 4.24
CA VAL A 57 -11.83 14.19 4.56
C VAL A 57 -13.23 14.10 3.98
N HIS A 58 -13.89 15.24 3.72
CA HIS A 58 -15.28 15.28 3.24
C HIS A 58 -16.20 14.31 4.02
N MET A 59 -16.23 14.45 5.36
CA MET A 59 -17.02 13.57 6.24
C MET A 59 -18.51 13.55 5.90
N GLU A 60 -19.01 14.63 5.30
CA GLU A 60 -20.39 14.76 4.83
C GLU A 60 -20.75 13.81 3.69
N GLU A 61 -19.76 13.29 2.95
CA GLU A 61 -19.94 12.32 1.85
C GLU A 61 -19.77 10.87 2.30
N GLN A 62 -19.55 10.64 3.60
CA GLN A 62 -19.35 9.30 4.13
C GLN A 62 -20.64 8.48 4.09
N PHE A 63 -20.53 7.22 3.67
CA PHE A 63 -21.61 6.26 3.79
C PHE A 63 -21.92 5.99 5.27
N ALA A 64 -23.06 6.46 5.75
CA ALA A 64 -23.66 5.95 6.97
C ALA A 64 -24.41 4.66 6.61
N GLY A 65 -24.17 3.57 7.34
CA GLY A 65 -25.04 2.39 7.24
C GLY A 65 -26.49 2.80 7.49
N SER A 66 -27.44 2.23 6.74
CA SER A 66 -28.86 2.45 7.01
C SER A 66 -29.25 1.68 8.29
N GLU A 67 -30.18 2.21 9.09
CA GLU A 67 -30.66 1.52 10.32
C GLU A 67 -31.31 0.14 10.05
N GLU A 68 -31.57 -0.21 8.78
CA GLU A 68 -32.16 -1.47 8.34
C GLU A 68 -31.15 -2.49 7.78
N ASP A 69 -29.97 -2.03 7.37
CA ASP A 69 -28.88 -2.91 6.95
C ASP A 69 -28.10 -3.34 8.18
N ALA A 70 -27.71 -4.62 8.25
CA ALA A 70 -26.81 -5.08 9.29
C ALA A 70 -25.64 -4.11 9.34
N ASP A 71 -25.38 -3.51 10.52
CA ASP A 71 -24.14 -2.81 10.80
C ASP A 71 -23.03 -3.62 10.12
N PRO A 72 -22.07 -2.99 9.42
CA PRO A 72 -20.90 -3.69 8.89
C PRO A 72 -20.02 -4.19 10.05
N ILE A 73 -20.57 -5.05 10.92
CA ILE A 73 -19.98 -5.73 12.08
C ILE A 73 -18.80 -6.59 11.63
N PHE A 74 -18.76 -6.96 10.34
CA PHE A 74 -17.69 -7.75 9.74
C PHE A 74 -16.79 -6.96 8.78
N SER A 75 -17.02 -5.66 8.59
CA SER A 75 -16.10 -4.84 7.81
C SER A 75 -15.65 -3.63 8.62
N ASN A 76 -14.40 -3.67 9.08
CA ASN A 76 -13.64 -2.48 9.46
C ASN A 76 -13.38 -1.58 8.21
N ALA A 77 -14.28 -1.59 7.23
CA ALA A 77 -14.12 -0.92 5.94
C ALA A 77 -14.43 0.57 6.03
N PHE A 78 -15.11 1.01 7.09
CA PHE A 78 -15.48 2.41 7.29
C PHE A 78 -14.82 2.95 8.56
N GLU A 79 -13.57 3.39 8.42
CA GLU A 79 -12.86 4.15 9.45
C GLU A 79 -12.98 5.66 9.16
N ASN A 80 -13.31 6.46 10.16
CA ASN A 80 -13.31 7.91 10.03
C ASN A 80 -11.86 8.41 9.94
N GLY A 81 -11.51 9.01 8.80
CA GLY A 81 -10.19 9.60 8.57
C GLY A 81 -9.45 8.97 7.41
N PHE A 82 -8.13 8.87 7.54
CA PHE A 82 -7.26 8.37 6.48
C PHE A 82 -6.39 7.26 6.98
N ARG A 83 -6.12 6.27 6.13
CA ARG A 83 -5.10 5.26 6.34
C ARG A 83 -4.06 5.35 5.25
N TYR A 84 -2.79 5.42 5.62
CA TYR A 84 -1.70 5.41 4.66
C TYR A 84 -0.68 4.32 4.98
N TYR A 85 0.02 3.91 3.94
CA TYR A 85 1.02 2.86 3.97
C TYR A 85 2.34 3.45 3.45
N VAL A 86 3.45 3.02 4.06
CA VAL A 86 4.80 3.31 3.56
C VAL A 86 5.43 1.97 3.25
N HIS A 87 5.78 1.76 2.00
CA HIS A 87 6.28 0.48 1.52
C HIS A 87 7.41 0.68 0.50
N ALA A 88 8.13 -0.40 0.20
CA ALA A 88 9.14 -0.40 -0.84
C ALA A 88 8.50 -0.28 -2.23
N GLN A 89 9.31 0.04 -3.23
CA GLN A 89 8.82 0.11 -4.61
C GLN A 89 8.37 -1.27 -5.10
N ASP A 90 7.40 -1.27 -6.02
CA ASP A 90 6.92 -2.48 -6.71
C ASP A 90 6.39 -3.58 -5.75
N THR A 91 6.03 -3.21 -4.52
CA THR A 91 5.36 -4.08 -3.54
C THR A 91 3.90 -3.67 -3.34
N ILE A 92 3.07 -4.63 -2.92
CA ILE A 92 1.67 -4.38 -2.59
C ILE A 92 1.58 -3.84 -1.14
N PRO A 93 1.07 -2.61 -0.92
CA PRO A 93 1.21 -1.91 0.36
C PRO A 93 0.64 -2.67 1.55
N TYR A 94 -0.59 -3.17 1.43
CA TYR A 94 -1.30 -3.84 2.52
C TYR A 94 -0.76 -5.24 2.84
N LEU A 95 0.09 -5.79 1.97
CA LEU A 95 0.76 -7.08 2.19
C LEU A 95 2.07 -6.92 2.95
N VAL A 96 2.81 -5.84 2.70
CA VAL A 96 4.18 -5.69 3.23
C VAL A 96 4.31 -4.65 4.33
N SER A 97 3.25 -3.89 4.62
CA SER A 97 3.29 -2.81 5.61
C SER A 97 2.02 -2.71 6.43
N GLU A 98 2.17 -2.32 7.68
CA GLU A 98 1.04 -1.96 8.54
C GLU A 98 0.59 -0.54 8.21
N GLY A 99 -0.71 -0.38 7.92
CA GLY A 99 -1.27 0.93 7.62
C GLY A 99 -1.45 1.78 8.87
N ILE A 100 -1.07 3.05 8.79
CA ILE A 100 -1.19 4.04 9.87
C ILE A 100 -2.49 4.82 9.68
N SER A 101 -3.38 4.77 10.67
CA SER A 101 -4.64 5.51 10.67
C SER A 101 -4.47 6.92 11.26
N VAL A 102 -5.14 7.90 10.66
CA VAL A 102 -5.07 9.33 10.98
C VAL A 102 -6.48 9.84 11.15
N SER A 103 -6.81 10.30 12.35
CA SER A 103 -8.13 10.87 12.63
C SER A 103 -8.29 12.25 11.98
N PRO A 104 -9.51 12.62 11.54
CA PRO A 104 -9.80 13.96 11.04
C PRO A 104 -9.39 15.06 12.03
N GLY A 105 -8.88 16.19 11.51
CA GLY A 105 -8.45 17.33 12.33
C GLY A 105 -7.14 17.14 13.09
N THR A 106 -6.51 15.97 12.99
CA THR A 106 -5.22 15.69 13.65
C THR A 106 -4.03 15.86 12.70
N ARG A 107 -2.84 16.02 13.29
CA ARG A 107 -1.56 16.00 12.56
C ARG A 107 -0.76 14.81 13.07
N VAL A 108 -0.32 13.96 12.16
CA VAL A 108 0.50 12.78 12.47
C VAL A 108 1.88 12.96 11.86
N TYR A 109 2.91 12.65 12.64
CA TYR A 109 4.31 12.69 12.21
C TYR A 109 4.88 11.28 12.25
N SER A 110 5.38 10.81 11.11
CA SER A 110 6.00 9.50 11.00
C SER A 110 7.46 9.63 10.60
N ALA A 111 8.34 9.11 11.46
CA ALA A 111 9.74 8.94 11.15
C ALA A 111 9.93 7.56 10.50
N ILE A 112 10.65 7.52 9.38
CA ILE A 112 10.89 6.29 8.63
C ILE A 112 12.38 5.96 8.73
N SER A 113 12.68 4.71 9.05
CA SER A 113 14.05 4.16 9.01
C SER A 113 14.07 2.90 8.16
N THR A 114 14.96 2.87 7.18
CA THR A 114 15.11 1.74 6.26
C THR A 114 16.04 0.70 6.84
N HIS A 115 15.61 -0.56 6.83
CA HIS A 115 16.44 -1.71 7.19
C HIS A 115 16.46 -2.69 6.02
N THR A 116 17.65 -3.18 5.67
CA THR A 116 17.81 -4.16 4.59
C THR A 116 18.40 -5.43 5.18
N TYR A 117 17.74 -6.55 4.93
CA TYR A 117 18.19 -7.87 5.33
C TYR A 117 18.62 -8.63 4.08
N VAL A 118 19.87 -9.10 4.07
CA VAL A 118 20.41 -9.95 3.00
C VAL A 118 20.52 -11.35 3.57
N LEU A 119 19.69 -12.26 3.07
CA LEU A 119 19.68 -13.67 3.48
C LEU A 119 20.46 -14.49 2.45
N LEU A 120 21.13 -15.54 2.92
CA LEU A 120 21.90 -16.43 2.05
C LEU A 120 20.98 -17.35 1.25
N SER A 121 21.37 -17.59 0.00
CA SER A 121 20.71 -18.54 -0.90
C SER A 121 20.96 -19.99 -0.43
N THR A 122 20.23 -20.95 -0.98
CA THR A 122 20.47 -22.38 -0.71
C THR A 122 21.87 -22.83 -1.14
N ASP A 123 22.41 -22.26 -2.22
CA ASP A 123 23.77 -22.53 -2.69
C ASP A 123 24.84 -21.96 -1.73
N ASP A 124 24.47 -20.96 -0.94
CA ASP A 124 25.32 -20.28 0.04
C ASP A 124 25.01 -20.68 1.50
N TRP A 125 24.63 -21.95 1.75
CA TRP A 125 24.32 -22.49 3.09
C TRP A 125 23.13 -21.81 3.80
N GLY A 126 22.31 -21.07 3.06
CA GLY A 126 21.06 -20.50 3.52
C GLY A 126 19.84 -21.33 3.09
N ASN A 127 18.67 -20.69 3.15
CA ASN A 127 17.39 -21.28 2.72
C ASN A 127 16.48 -20.22 2.09
N CYS A 128 17.09 -19.15 1.54
CA CYS A 128 16.35 -18.12 0.82
C CYS A 128 16.26 -18.50 -0.67
N SER A 129 15.06 -18.42 -1.23
CA SER A 129 14.82 -18.48 -2.68
C SER A 129 14.53 -17.08 -3.20
N THR A 130 14.94 -16.81 -4.43
CA THR A 130 14.52 -15.62 -5.20
C THR A 130 13.64 -15.99 -6.39
N GLU A 131 13.33 -17.28 -6.55
CA GLU A 131 12.58 -17.82 -7.68
C GLU A 131 11.22 -18.35 -7.22
N TRP A 132 10.24 -18.24 -8.13
CA TRP A 132 8.92 -18.80 -7.94
C TRP A 132 8.96 -20.33 -7.92
N PRO A 133 8.16 -20.99 -7.06
CA PRO A 133 8.02 -22.44 -7.12
C PRO A 133 7.49 -22.87 -8.50
N PRO A 134 7.79 -24.11 -8.93
CA PRO A 134 7.19 -24.67 -10.12
C PRO A 134 5.66 -24.57 -10.07
N HIS A 135 5.01 -24.40 -11.23
CA HIS A 135 3.55 -24.24 -11.41
C HIS A 135 2.97 -22.84 -11.17
N TYR A 136 3.73 -21.88 -10.65
CA TYR A 136 3.29 -20.48 -10.63
C TYR A 136 3.73 -19.77 -11.91
N GLU A 137 2.76 -19.32 -12.71
CA GLU A 137 2.98 -18.49 -13.90
C GLU A 137 2.54 -17.06 -13.57
N THR A 138 3.51 -16.18 -13.31
CA THR A 138 3.24 -14.80 -12.88
C THR A 138 4.32 -13.83 -13.36
N ASN A 139 3.91 -12.60 -13.66
CA ASN A 139 4.81 -11.48 -13.97
C ASN A 139 5.29 -10.75 -12.70
N LEU A 140 4.81 -11.14 -11.52
CA LEU A 140 5.18 -10.52 -10.26
C LEU A 140 6.62 -10.87 -9.87
N THR A 141 7.33 -9.88 -9.32
CA THR A 141 8.62 -10.15 -8.68
C THR A 141 8.42 -11.07 -7.48
N TYR A 142 9.28 -12.08 -7.35
CA TYR A 142 9.22 -13.01 -6.24
C TYR A 142 9.41 -12.28 -4.91
N SER A 143 8.51 -12.55 -3.97
CA SER A 143 8.67 -12.26 -2.56
C SER A 143 7.91 -13.31 -1.76
N SER A 144 8.29 -13.55 -0.51
CA SER A 144 7.58 -14.49 0.35
C SER A 144 6.09 -14.15 0.48
N VAL A 145 5.76 -12.86 0.55
CA VAL A 145 4.38 -12.39 0.73
C VAL A 145 3.55 -12.51 -0.55
N ASN A 146 4.14 -12.24 -1.72
CA ASN A 146 3.47 -12.50 -3.00
C ASN A 146 3.24 -14.01 -3.19
N CYS A 147 4.22 -14.84 -2.83
CA CYS A 147 4.13 -16.29 -2.92
C CYS A 147 2.99 -16.85 -2.05
N GLU A 148 2.90 -16.39 -0.80
CA GLU A 148 1.82 -16.78 0.11
C GLU A 148 0.44 -16.35 -0.43
N SER A 149 0.35 -15.14 -1.00
CA SER A 149 -0.90 -14.59 -1.54
C SER A 149 -1.38 -15.36 -2.76
N LEU A 150 -0.49 -15.64 -3.73
CA LEU A 150 -0.84 -16.46 -4.88
C LEU A 150 -1.20 -17.88 -4.48
N CYS A 151 -0.47 -18.49 -3.55
CA CYS A 151 -0.83 -19.83 -3.05
C CYS A 151 -2.27 -19.89 -2.52
N LYS A 152 -2.69 -18.87 -1.75
CA LYS A 152 -4.09 -18.74 -1.30
C LYS A 152 -5.05 -18.54 -2.47
N ALA A 153 -4.72 -17.68 -3.43
CA ALA A 153 -5.56 -17.43 -4.59
C ALA A 153 -5.81 -18.71 -5.42
N TYR A 154 -4.76 -19.45 -5.76
CA TYR A 154 -4.84 -20.74 -6.46
C TYR A 154 -5.66 -21.76 -5.66
N TYR A 155 -5.43 -21.87 -4.36
CA TYR A 155 -6.20 -22.78 -3.51
C TYR A 155 -7.71 -22.52 -3.57
N PHE A 156 -8.13 -21.25 -3.54
CA PHE A 156 -9.54 -20.89 -3.69
C PHE A 156 -10.05 -21.13 -5.11
N TYR A 157 -9.26 -20.76 -6.12
CA TYR A 157 -9.62 -20.95 -7.51
C TYR A 157 -9.85 -22.43 -7.85
N ASP A 158 -8.92 -23.32 -7.45
CA ASP A 158 -9.01 -24.76 -7.72
C ASP A 158 -10.24 -25.41 -7.09
N ARG A 159 -10.72 -24.87 -5.95
CA ARG A 159 -11.85 -25.44 -5.19
C ARG A 159 -13.18 -24.79 -5.51
N CYS A 160 -13.19 -23.51 -5.84
CA CYS A 160 -14.40 -22.68 -5.93
C CYS A 160 -14.60 -22.07 -7.32
N GLY A 161 -13.60 -22.11 -8.21
CA GLY A 161 -13.62 -21.45 -9.53
C GLY A 161 -13.44 -19.93 -9.47
N CYS A 162 -13.10 -19.38 -8.30
CA CYS A 162 -12.83 -17.95 -8.10
C CYS A 162 -11.88 -17.73 -6.93
N SER A 163 -11.18 -16.59 -6.92
CA SER A 163 -10.29 -16.17 -5.83
C SER A 163 -10.86 -14.93 -5.12
N PRO A 164 -10.74 -14.83 -3.78
CA PRO A 164 -11.05 -13.60 -3.07
C PRO A 164 -10.24 -12.41 -3.59
N PHE A 165 -10.87 -11.25 -3.75
CA PHE A 165 -10.23 -10.03 -4.24
C PHE A 165 -8.93 -9.69 -3.50
N THR A 166 -8.88 -9.93 -2.19
CA THR A 166 -7.71 -9.66 -1.35
C THR A 166 -6.48 -10.48 -1.71
N TYR A 167 -6.65 -11.66 -2.30
CA TYR A 167 -5.54 -12.53 -2.71
C TYR A 167 -5.25 -12.47 -4.20
N ASN A 168 -6.17 -11.91 -5.00
CA ASN A 168 -6.01 -11.78 -6.44
C ASN A 168 -5.04 -10.63 -6.78
N ILE A 169 -3.76 -10.87 -6.52
CA ILE A 169 -2.69 -9.89 -6.68
C ILE A 169 -2.04 -9.91 -8.06
N ASP A 170 -2.32 -10.95 -8.85
CA ASP A 170 -1.93 -11.05 -10.25
C ASP A 170 -3.18 -10.99 -11.11
N ILE A 171 -3.30 -9.92 -11.90
CA ILE A 171 -4.49 -9.65 -12.72
C ILE A 171 -4.46 -10.49 -14.01
N ASP A 172 -3.31 -11.09 -14.33
CA ASP A 172 -3.13 -11.92 -15.53
C ASP A 172 -3.55 -13.40 -15.30
N MET A 173 -4.00 -13.75 -14.09
CA MET A 173 -4.52 -15.07 -13.69
C MET A 173 -6.04 -15.19 -13.86
#